data_AF-G5A1E6-F1
#
_entry.id   AF-G5A1E6-F1
#
_cell.length_a   1.000
_cell.length_b   1.000
_cell.length_c   1.000
_cell.angle_alpha   90.00
_cell.angle_beta   90.00
_cell.angle_gamma   90.00
#
_symmetry.space_group_name_H-M   'P 1'
#
loop_
_entity.id
_entity.type
_entity.pdbx_description
1 polymer ?
#
loop_
_entity_poly.entity_id
_entity_poly.type
_entity_poly.pdbx_seq_one_letter_code
_entity_poly.pdbx_strand_id
1 'polypeptide(L)'
;MQFLFSRHIALIAALPSMIAADSMANTLIYEGRNCSGTPLVVSVVGSSDCEALDCVFFITNSVVYSSATTCGDVDPETFVADAFAGSSYVLIETFTTNCNLFLGAKAYLASAECLLYDDSSDYGVVAALHDDGTASLAIYNDSSCTGTPFMGFAPNSSVLSTHSRFKNYSVFYSSTNPGLDASSSTSTSTRVSIATDSSVSSDGSDTGNDMVGSPNCDHDEGSEAGRNATVSITPSESKGGINTGAIVGILVAYVLLCMAACILCMERMERLGRRLRLIR
;
A
#
# COMPACT_ATOMS: atom_id res chain seq x y z
N MET A 1 42.47 -8.47 56.33
CA MET A 1 42.75 -7.50 55.24
C MET A 1 42.16 -8.11 53.97
N GLN A 2 40.99 -7.64 53.52
CA GLN A 2 40.82 -6.76 52.35
C GLN A 2 41.39 -7.43 51.08
N PHE A 3 40.65 -7.71 50.00
CA PHE A 3 39.80 -6.80 49.25
C PHE A 3 38.68 -7.54 48.50
N LEU A 4 37.49 -6.93 48.57
CA LEU A 4 36.41 -7.08 47.60
C LEU A 4 36.91 -6.70 46.20
N PHE A 5 36.70 -7.56 45.21
CA PHE A 5 36.60 -7.12 43.81
C PHE A 5 35.26 -7.58 43.26
N SER A 6 34.29 -6.69 43.43
CA SER A 6 33.03 -6.64 42.70
C SER A 6 33.35 -6.63 41.19
N ARG A 7 33.13 -7.75 40.50
CA ARG A 7 33.14 -7.82 39.03
C ARG A 7 31.81 -7.26 38.54
N HIS A 8 31.73 -5.95 38.35
CA HIS A 8 30.70 -5.36 37.53
C HIS A 8 30.94 -5.76 36.08
N ILE A 9 30.17 -6.73 35.60
CA ILE A 9 29.99 -6.98 34.17
C ILE A 9 29.20 -5.78 33.65
N ALA A 10 29.90 -4.84 33.02
CA ALA A 10 29.27 -3.80 32.23
C ALA A 10 28.66 -4.47 31.00
N LEU A 11 27.36 -4.75 31.07
CA LEU A 11 26.55 -5.14 29.93
C LEU A 11 26.45 -3.88 29.04
N ILE A 12 27.35 -3.78 28.06
CA ILE A 12 27.20 -2.80 26.98
C ILE A 12 25.97 -3.28 26.21
N ALA A 13 24.81 -2.70 26.53
CA ALA A 13 23.64 -2.77 25.69
C ALA A 13 24.02 -2.09 24.37
N ALA A 14 24.51 -2.88 23.41
CA ALA A 14 24.50 -2.48 22.02
C ALA A 14 23.03 -2.39 21.61
N LEU A 15 22.42 -1.23 21.90
CA LEU A 15 21.22 -0.81 21.22
C LEU A 15 21.59 -0.83 19.73
N PRO A 16 20.97 -1.68 18.90
CA PRO A 16 21.14 -1.54 17.47
C PRO A 16 20.70 -0.12 17.16
N SER A 17 21.67 0.74 16.84
CA SER A 17 21.42 2.00 16.18
C SER A 17 20.56 1.63 14.98
N MET A 18 19.31 2.07 14.98
CA MET A 18 18.49 2.03 13.78
C MET A 18 19.19 2.98 12.82
N ILE A 19 20.12 2.42 12.03
CA ILE A 19 20.76 3.15 10.95
C ILE A 19 19.60 3.43 10.00
N ALA A 20 19.25 4.70 9.84
CA ALA A 20 18.32 5.08 8.78
C ALA A 20 18.89 4.50 7.47
N ALA A 21 18.04 3.92 6.63
CA ALA A 21 18.52 3.40 5.35
C ALA A 21 19.13 4.57 4.56
N ASP A 22 20.37 4.40 4.12
CA ASP A 22 21.11 5.42 3.35
C ASP A 22 20.72 5.42 1.85
N SER A 23 19.85 4.50 1.43
CA SER A 23 19.34 4.37 0.06
C SER A 23 17.99 3.66 0.05
N MET A 24 17.26 3.75 -1.06
CA MET A 24 16.09 2.89 -1.34
C MET A 24 16.40 1.86 -2.42
N ALA A 25 15.77 0.69 -2.31
CA ALA A 25 15.70 -0.35 -3.33
C ALA A 25 14.36 -0.22 -4.06
N ASN A 26 14.43 0.08 -5.35
CA ASN A 26 13.29 0.38 -6.19
C ASN A 26 13.14 -0.75 -7.22
N THR A 27 12.22 -1.67 -6.97
CA THR A 27 12.03 -2.90 -7.75
C THR A 27 10.77 -2.82 -8.58
N LEU A 28 10.88 -3.12 -9.87
CA LEU A 28 9.74 -3.24 -10.79
C LEU A 28 9.63 -4.69 -11.23
N ILE A 29 8.41 -5.21 -11.30
CA ILE A 29 8.11 -6.56 -11.77
C ILE A 29 7.21 -6.48 -13.00
N TYR A 30 7.56 -7.20 -14.04
CA TYR A 30 6.87 -7.25 -15.33
C TYR A 30 6.48 -8.68 -15.66
N GLU A 31 5.43 -8.84 -16.46
CA GLU A 31 5.19 -10.10 -17.15
C GLU A 31 6.19 -10.28 -18.31
N GLY A 32 6.65 -11.51 -18.55
CA GLY A 32 7.62 -11.83 -19.60
C GLY A 32 9.07 -11.76 -19.12
N ARG A 33 10.02 -11.65 -20.05
CA ARG A 33 11.46 -11.87 -19.79
C ARG A 33 12.35 -10.63 -19.83
N ASN A 34 11.81 -9.49 -20.26
CA ASN A 34 12.63 -8.38 -20.75
C ASN A 34 12.44 -7.07 -19.98
N CYS A 35 11.77 -7.09 -18.81
CA CYS A 35 11.50 -5.89 -18.00
C CYS A 35 10.98 -4.71 -18.82
N SER A 36 9.98 -4.98 -19.66
CA SER A 36 9.50 -4.07 -20.68
C SER A 36 7.98 -3.99 -20.66
N GLY A 37 7.43 -2.83 -21.02
CA GLY A 37 6.00 -2.58 -20.98
C GLY A 37 5.56 -2.00 -19.62
N THR A 38 4.29 -2.18 -19.28
CA THR A 38 3.74 -1.73 -18.00
C THR A 38 4.13 -2.72 -16.89
N PRO A 39 4.73 -2.28 -15.78
CA PRO A 39 4.99 -3.15 -14.64
C PRO A 39 3.66 -3.60 -14.01
N LEU A 40 3.65 -4.80 -13.42
CA LEU A 40 2.55 -5.32 -12.62
C LEU A 40 2.65 -4.83 -11.17
N VAL A 41 3.88 -4.75 -10.66
CA VAL A 41 4.22 -4.37 -9.29
C VAL A 41 5.38 -3.41 -9.29
N VAL A 42 5.30 -2.38 -8.46
CA VAL A 42 6.41 -1.46 -8.15
C VAL A 42 6.59 -1.45 -6.64
N SER A 43 7.81 -1.60 -6.15
CA SER A 43 8.14 -1.64 -4.73
C SER A 43 9.29 -0.69 -4.44
N VAL A 44 9.13 0.13 -3.41
CA VAL A 44 10.14 1.09 -2.92
C VAL A 44 10.37 0.81 -1.45
N VAL A 45 11.55 0.33 -1.08
CA VAL A 45 11.86 -0.07 0.31
C VAL A 45 13.22 0.48 0.71
N GLY A 46 13.33 1.07 1.89
CA GLY A 46 14.62 1.50 2.42
C GLY A 46 15.59 0.33 2.58
N SER A 47 16.82 0.49 2.11
CA SER A 47 17.89 -0.51 2.20
C SER A 47 19.24 0.13 2.46
N SER A 48 19.95 -0.34 3.49
CA SER A 48 21.35 0.05 3.76
C SER A 48 22.35 -0.59 2.80
N ASP A 49 21.97 -1.71 2.18
CA ASP A 49 22.84 -2.56 1.37
C ASP A 49 22.19 -2.83 0.01
N CYS A 50 21.66 -1.78 -0.61
CA CYS A 50 20.98 -1.90 -1.89
C CYS A 50 21.96 -2.35 -2.98
N GLU A 51 21.65 -3.49 -3.62
CA GLU A 51 22.33 -3.96 -4.81
C GLU A 51 21.42 -3.79 -6.03
N ALA A 52 21.87 -3.00 -7.00
CA ALA A 52 21.15 -2.86 -8.25
C ALA A 52 21.18 -4.19 -9.01
N LEU A 53 20.04 -4.57 -9.57
CA LEU A 53 19.87 -5.78 -10.36
C LEU A 53 19.38 -5.38 -11.74
N ASP A 54 20.19 -5.70 -12.75
CA ASP A 54 19.76 -5.69 -14.14
C ASP A 54 18.59 -6.65 -14.33
N CYS A 55 17.87 -6.50 -15.44
CA CYS A 55 16.70 -7.31 -15.72
C CYS A 55 16.98 -8.81 -15.63
N VAL A 56 16.32 -9.48 -14.68
CA VAL A 56 16.38 -10.92 -14.47
C VAL A 56 15.00 -11.52 -14.57
N PHE A 57 14.87 -12.65 -15.25
CA PHE A 57 13.59 -13.36 -15.34
C PHE A 57 13.51 -14.49 -14.30
N PHE A 58 12.30 -14.78 -13.86
CA PHE A 58 11.96 -15.88 -12.98
C PHE A 58 10.65 -16.51 -13.42
N ILE A 59 10.35 -17.71 -12.89
CA ILE A 59 9.13 -18.44 -13.21
C ILE A 59 8.44 -18.76 -11.88
N THR A 60 7.19 -18.34 -11.75
CA THR A 60 6.31 -18.74 -10.66
C THR A 60 4.93 -19.06 -11.20
N ASN A 61 4.30 -20.11 -10.65
CA ASN A 61 2.98 -20.58 -11.10
C ASN A 61 2.87 -20.84 -12.60
N SER A 62 3.96 -21.32 -13.22
CA SER A 62 4.07 -21.55 -14.68
C SER A 62 3.97 -20.29 -15.55
N VAL A 63 3.98 -19.10 -14.96
CA VAL A 63 4.05 -17.81 -15.65
C VAL A 63 5.48 -17.28 -15.55
N VAL A 64 5.95 -16.64 -16.62
CA VAL A 64 7.28 -16.04 -16.68
C VAL A 64 7.17 -14.57 -16.33
N TYR A 65 7.97 -14.15 -15.37
CA TYR A 65 8.08 -12.76 -14.94
C TYR A 65 9.52 -12.29 -15.06
N SER A 66 9.71 -10.98 -15.00
CA SER A 66 11.03 -10.37 -14.91
C SER A 66 11.02 -9.22 -13.94
N SER A 67 12.13 -9.01 -13.25
CA SER A 67 12.30 -7.90 -12.32
C SER A 67 13.62 -7.19 -12.56
N ALA A 68 13.62 -5.90 -12.25
CA ALA A 68 14.80 -5.05 -12.23
C ALA A 68 14.75 -4.19 -10.96
N THR A 69 15.92 -3.96 -10.36
CA THR A 69 16.05 -3.16 -9.15
C THR A 69 17.08 -2.05 -9.38
N THR A 70 16.67 -0.82 -9.07
CA THR A 70 17.58 0.32 -9.03
C THR A 70 17.76 0.77 -7.58
N CYS A 71 18.95 1.30 -7.29
CA CYS A 71 19.30 1.81 -5.97
C CYS A 71 19.42 3.32 -6.02
N GLY A 72 18.72 3.99 -5.12
CA GLY A 72 18.78 5.43 -4.96
C GLY A 72 17.56 5.93 -4.22
N ASP A 73 17.72 7.09 -3.60
CA ASP A 73 16.62 7.77 -2.94
C ASP A 73 15.67 8.36 -3.98
N VAL A 74 14.41 7.93 -3.89
CA VAL A 74 13.33 8.39 -4.78
C VAL A 74 12.13 8.78 -3.94
N ASP A 75 11.33 9.71 -4.46
CA ASP A 75 9.98 9.92 -3.96
C ASP A 75 9.10 8.76 -4.45
N PRO A 76 8.47 7.97 -3.56
CA PRO A 76 7.73 6.78 -3.99
C PRO A 76 6.56 7.09 -4.92
N GLU A 77 5.85 8.19 -4.67
CA GLU A 77 4.71 8.61 -5.49
C GLU A 77 5.15 8.93 -6.92
N THR A 78 6.15 9.80 -7.06
CA THR A 78 6.69 10.22 -8.36
C THR A 78 7.28 9.02 -9.12
N PHE A 79 8.08 8.20 -8.43
CA PHE A 79 8.71 7.03 -9.03
C PHE A 79 7.68 6.02 -9.56
N VAL A 80 6.61 5.77 -8.78
CA VAL A 80 5.53 4.87 -9.18
C VAL A 80 4.73 5.46 -10.34
N ALA A 81 4.40 6.75 -10.30
CA ALA A 81 3.67 7.42 -11.38
C ALA A 81 4.42 7.32 -12.72
N ASP A 82 5.74 7.55 -12.71
CA ASP A 82 6.61 7.42 -13.87
C ASP A 82 6.67 5.96 -14.36
N ALA A 83 6.82 5.00 -13.44
CA ALA A 83 6.93 3.58 -13.76
C ALA A 83 5.68 3.03 -14.45
N PHE A 84 4.48 3.43 -14.02
CA PHE A 84 3.23 3.01 -14.65
C PHE A 84 2.93 3.76 -15.95
N ALA A 85 3.66 4.86 -16.24
CA ALA A 85 3.58 5.63 -17.48
C ALA A 85 2.14 5.97 -17.90
N GLY A 86 1.32 6.36 -16.93
CA GLY A 86 -0.08 6.66 -17.13
C GLY A 86 -1.02 5.45 -17.13
N SER A 87 -0.59 4.27 -16.72
CA SER A 87 -1.50 3.17 -16.41
C SER A 87 -2.18 3.39 -15.05
N SER A 88 -3.40 2.85 -14.87
CA SER A 88 -4.11 2.92 -13.60
C SER A 88 -3.44 2.04 -12.55
N TYR A 89 -3.20 2.56 -11.35
CA TYR A 89 -2.57 1.82 -10.25
C TYR A 89 -3.13 2.19 -8.88
N VAL A 90 -2.92 1.31 -7.90
CA VAL A 90 -3.13 1.58 -6.48
C VAL A 90 -1.79 1.52 -5.77
N LEU A 91 -1.35 2.65 -5.20
CA LEU A 91 -0.14 2.77 -4.40
C LEU A 91 -0.50 2.80 -2.92
N ILE A 92 0.25 2.04 -2.13
CA ILE A 92 0.16 2.00 -0.68
C ILE A 92 1.53 2.31 -0.11
N GLU A 93 1.62 3.44 0.57
CA GLU A 93 2.73 3.73 1.47
C GLU A 93 2.39 3.20 2.86
N THR A 94 3.36 2.51 3.46
CA THR A 94 3.22 1.94 4.80
C THR A 94 4.20 2.63 5.72
N PHE A 95 3.72 2.98 6.91
CA PHE A 95 4.49 3.64 7.95
C PHE A 95 4.37 2.87 9.27
N THR A 96 5.27 3.16 10.20
CA THR A 96 5.06 2.81 11.61
C THR A 96 3.81 3.49 12.15
N THR A 97 3.27 2.97 13.26
CA THR A 97 2.09 3.53 13.91
C THR A 97 2.25 5.04 14.12
N ASN A 98 1.21 5.81 13.75
CA ASN A 98 1.18 7.27 13.74
C ASN A 98 1.97 7.96 12.61
N CYS A 99 2.38 7.22 11.58
CA CYS A 99 3.08 7.74 10.40
C CYS A 99 4.43 8.41 10.69
N ASN A 100 5.15 7.94 11.71
CA ASN A 100 6.41 8.56 12.12
C ASN A 100 7.61 8.13 11.27
N LEU A 101 7.57 6.90 10.75
CA LEU A 101 8.68 6.31 10.01
C LEU A 101 8.14 5.56 8.80
N PHE A 102 8.62 5.91 7.61
CA PHE A 102 8.32 5.21 6.37
C PHE A 102 8.92 3.79 6.41
N LEU A 103 8.09 2.78 6.14
CA LEU A 103 8.50 1.38 6.10
C LEU A 103 8.68 0.87 4.66
N GLY A 104 8.04 1.52 3.70
CA GLY A 104 8.09 1.15 2.30
C GLY A 104 6.79 1.48 1.59
N ALA A 105 6.85 1.39 0.27
CA ALA A 105 5.70 1.57 -0.59
C ALA A 105 5.59 0.43 -1.59
N LYS A 106 4.36 0.02 -1.89
CA LYS A 106 4.06 -0.91 -2.97
C LYS A 106 2.91 -0.38 -3.80
N ALA A 107 3.06 -0.48 -5.11
CA ALA A 107 2.01 -0.18 -6.06
C ALA A 107 1.72 -1.37 -6.95
N TYR A 108 0.44 -1.50 -7.29
CA TYR A 108 -0.10 -2.60 -8.08
C TYR A 108 -0.88 -2.03 -9.26
N LEU A 109 -0.70 -2.65 -10.43
CA LEU A 109 -1.52 -2.34 -11.59
C LEU A 109 -2.99 -2.58 -11.26
N ALA A 110 -3.84 -1.57 -11.46
CA ALA A 110 -5.27 -1.65 -11.15
C ALA A 110 -6.07 -2.28 -12.29
N SER A 111 -5.74 -3.53 -12.65
CA SER A 111 -6.41 -4.26 -13.74
C SER A 111 -7.66 -5.03 -13.30
N ALA A 112 -7.92 -5.11 -11.99
CA ALA A 112 -8.90 -6.02 -11.37
C ALA A 112 -8.64 -7.51 -11.65
N GLU A 113 -7.48 -7.86 -12.20
CA GLU A 113 -7.05 -9.25 -12.39
C GLU A 113 -6.22 -9.72 -11.20
N CYS A 114 -6.05 -11.04 -11.08
CA CYS A 114 -5.15 -11.62 -10.09
C CYS A 114 -3.70 -11.49 -10.58
N LEU A 115 -2.93 -10.66 -9.89
CA LEU A 115 -1.53 -10.40 -10.18
C LEU A 115 -0.62 -11.00 -9.11
N LEU A 116 0.67 -11.09 -9.44
CA LEU A 116 1.71 -11.45 -8.48
C LEU A 116 1.83 -10.37 -7.40
N TYR A 117 1.93 -10.76 -6.13
CA TYR A 117 2.12 -9.80 -5.02
C TYR A 117 3.56 -9.29 -4.92
N ASP A 118 4.56 -10.18 -5.06
CA ASP A 118 5.99 -9.87 -5.18
C ASP A 118 6.80 -11.06 -5.73
N ASP A 119 8.10 -10.88 -5.91
CA ASP A 119 9.03 -11.88 -6.44
C ASP A 119 9.51 -12.92 -5.41
N SER A 120 9.01 -12.87 -4.17
CA SER A 120 9.51 -13.65 -3.04
C SER A 120 8.49 -14.61 -2.42
N SER A 121 7.20 -14.39 -2.71
CA SER A 121 6.06 -15.09 -2.15
C SER A 121 5.15 -15.67 -3.24
N ASP A 122 4.31 -16.63 -2.85
CA ASP A 122 3.28 -17.21 -3.71
C ASP A 122 1.93 -16.48 -3.54
N TYR A 123 1.95 -15.24 -3.05
CA TYR A 123 0.75 -14.46 -2.79
C TYR A 123 0.22 -13.81 -4.07
N GLY A 124 -1.10 -13.81 -4.19
CA GLY A 124 -1.83 -13.09 -5.24
C GLY A 124 -2.34 -11.76 -4.72
N VAL A 125 -2.50 -10.80 -5.62
CA VAL A 125 -3.06 -9.49 -5.32
C VAL A 125 -4.06 -9.08 -6.39
N VAL A 126 -5.19 -8.53 -5.97
CA VAL A 126 -6.19 -7.92 -6.85
C VAL A 126 -6.30 -6.46 -6.47
N ALA A 127 -5.91 -5.57 -7.38
CA ALA A 127 -6.05 -4.13 -7.26
C ALA A 127 -7.06 -3.62 -8.27
N ALA A 128 -7.98 -2.77 -7.85
CA ALA A 128 -8.96 -2.16 -8.74
C ALA A 128 -9.25 -0.71 -8.32
N LEU A 129 -9.51 0.13 -9.32
CA LEU A 129 -10.10 1.44 -9.18
C LEU A 129 -11.54 1.39 -9.71
N HIS A 130 -12.43 2.08 -9.03
CA HIS A 130 -13.86 2.10 -9.33
C HIS A 130 -14.28 3.50 -9.80
N ASP A 131 -15.34 3.56 -10.62
CA ASP A 131 -15.83 4.81 -11.21
C ASP A 131 -16.35 5.82 -10.17
N ASP A 132 -16.69 5.36 -8.98
CA ASP A 132 -17.08 6.20 -7.84
C ASP A 132 -15.88 6.88 -7.15
N GLY A 133 -14.67 6.68 -7.69
CA GLY A 133 -13.43 7.21 -7.16
C GLY A 133 -12.92 6.43 -5.95
N THR A 134 -13.44 5.24 -5.67
CA THR A 134 -12.91 4.35 -4.64
C THR A 134 -11.88 3.38 -5.21
N ALA A 135 -11.10 2.75 -4.34
CA ALA A 135 -10.19 1.68 -4.72
C ALA A 135 -10.39 0.45 -3.83
N SER A 136 -9.97 -0.69 -4.34
CA SER A 136 -9.88 -1.93 -3.56
C SER A 136 -8.54 -2.60 -3.79
N LEU A 137 -7.94 -3.08 -2.71
CA LEU A 137 -6.80 -3.99 -2.75
C LEU A 137 -7.10 -5.21 -1.90
N ALA A 138 -7.00 -6.39 -2.49
CA ALA A 138 -7.16 -7.68 -1.81
C ALA A 138 -5.90 -8.52 -1.99
N ILE A 139 -5.35 -9.03 -0.90
CA ILE A 139 -4.16 -9.89 -0.89
C ILE A 139 -4.57 -11.29 -0.45
N TYR A 140 -4.14 -12.27 -1.23
CA TYR A 140 -4.48 -13.68 -1.09
C TYR A 140 -3.23 -14.48 -0.73
N ASN A 141 -3.44 -15.57 0.00
CA ASN A 141 -2.36 -16.48 0.40
C ASN A 141 -1.99 -17.49 -0.70
N ASP A 142 -2.67 -17.41 -1.84
CA ASP A 142 -2.41 -18.16 -3.06
C ASP A 142 -2.31 -17.23 -4.28
N SER A 143 -1.57 -17.68 -5.28
CA SER A 143 -1.30 -16.97 -6.52
C SER A 143 -2.46 -16.96 -7.50
N SER A 144 -3.52 -17.73 -7.24
CA SER A 144 -4.74 -17.76 -8.04
C SER A 144 -5.85 -16.84 -7.50
N CYS A 145 -5.57 -16.11 -6.41
CA CYS A 145 -6.52 -15.23 -5.74
C CYS A 145 -7.87 -15.90 -5.43
N THR A 146 -7.82 -17.16 -5.00
CA THR A 146 -9.03 -17.95 -4.76
C THR A 146 -9.50 -17.86 -3.30
N GLY A 147 -10.82 -17.85 -3.10
CA GLY A 147 -11.39 -17.81 -1.75
C GLY A 147 -11.40 -16.42 -1.11
N THR A 148 -11.19 -16.37 0.21
CA THR A 148 -11.27 -15.14 0.99
C THR A 148 -9.87 -14.51 1.10
N PRO A 149 -9.69 -13.21 0.78
CA PRO A 149 -8.41 -12.55 0.95
C PRO A 149 -8.02 -12.54 2.42
N PHE A 150 -6.75 -12.81 2.72
CA PHE A 150 -6.25 -12.74 4.09
C PHE A 150 -6.13 -11.28 4.57
N MET A 151 -5.97 -10.35 3.63
CA MET A 151 -5.90 -8.92 3.90
C MET A 151 -6.61 -8.13 2.81
N GLY A 152 -7.45 -7.18 3.22
CA GLY A 152 -8.21 -6.32 2.31
C GLY A 152 -8.20 -4.86 2.73
N PHE A 153 -8.14 -3.99 1.73
CA PHE A 153 -8.21 -2.54 1.85
C PHE A 153 -9.26 -2.02 0.88
N ALA A 154 -10.06 -1.08 1.35
CA ALA A 154 -11.09 -0.40 0.56
C ALA A 154 -11.09 1.08 0.93
N PRO A 155 -10.05 1.84 0.51
CA PRO A 155 -10.05 3.29 0.69
C PRO A 155 -11.19 3.91 -0.13
N ASN A 156 -11.93 4.81 0.50
CA ASN A 156 -12.97 5.57 -0.18
C ASN A 156 -12.36 6.76 -0.95
N SER A 157 -13.19 7.43 -1.75
CA SER A 157 -12.76 8.57 -2.56
C SER A 157 -12.20 9.74 -1.74
N SER A 158 -12.69 9.95 -0.50
CA SER A 158 -12.12 10.95 0.40
C SER A 158 -10.70 10.58 0.84
N VAL A 159 -10.44 9.32 1.17
CA VAL A 159 -9.10 8.84 1.53
C VAL A 159 -8.11 9.02 0.39
N LEU A 160 -8.52 8.67 -0.83
CA LEU A 160 -7.67 8.76 -2.03
C LEU A 160 -7.40 10.20 -2.46
N SER A 161 -8.39 11.09 -2.37
CA SER A 161 -8.24 12.51 -2.78
C SER A 161 -7.51 13.37 -1.75
N THR A 162 -7.63 13.04 -0.47
CA THR A 162 -6.97 13.80 0.62
C THR A 162 -5.66 13.19 1.06
N HIS A 163 -5.30 12.03 0.52
CA HIS A 163 -4.17 11.20 1.00
C HIS A 163 -4.21 11.03 2.52
N SER A 164 -5.42 10.90 3.08
CA SER A 164 -5.60 10.78 4.52
C SER A 164 -5.24 9.38 5.00
N ARG A 165 -4.87 9.31 6.29
CA ARG A 165 -4.37 8.07 6.88
C ARG A 165 -5.47 7.02 6.91
N PHE A 166 -5.20 5.90 6.24
CA PHE A 166 -6.03 4.71 6.34
C PHE A 166 -5.52 3.84 7.49
N LYS A 167 -6.40 3.52 8.44
CA LYS A 167 -6.11 2.69 9.63
C LYS A 167 -4.90 3.15 10.48
N ASN A 168 -4.46 4.41 10.37
CA ASN A 168 -3.33 5.04 11.09
C ASN A 168 -1.90 4.57 10.74
N TYR A 169 -1.73 3.77 9.69
CA TYR A 169 -0.40 3.28 9.28
C TYR A 169 -0.20 3.21 7.76
N SER A 170 -1.23 3.49 6.95
CA SER A 170 -1.11 3.49 5.49
C SER A 170 -1.66 4.77 4.87
N VAL A 171 -1.06 5.18 3.75
CA VAL A 171 -1.57 6.23 2.88
C VAL A 171 -1.76 5.62 1.49
N PHE A 172 -2.89 5.94 0.87
CA PHE A 172 -3.26 5.41 -0.44
C PHE A 172 -3.22 6.51 -1.49
N TYR A 173 -2.68 6.16 -2.66
CA TYR A 173 -2.67 7.00 -3.84
C TYR A 173 -3.18 6.17 -5.02
N SER A 174 -3.71 6.86 -6.01
CA SER A 174 -4.20 6.23 -7.23
C SER A 174 -4.05 7.19 -8.40
N SER A 175 -3.73 6.64 -9.57
CA SER A 175 -3.86 7.34 -10.84
C SER A 175 -4.99 6.70 -11.63
N THR A 176 -5.92 7.52 -12.12
CA THR A 176 -6.91 7.11 -13.11
C THR A 176 -6.52 7.71 -14.47
N ASN A 177 -6.24 6.86 -15.44
CA ASN A 177 -6.27 7.27 -16.84
C ASN A 177 -7.35 6.45 -17.56
N PRO A 178 -8.44 7.08 -18.02
CA PRO A 178 -9.51 6.41 -18.77
C PRO A 178 -9.09 6.12 -20.23
N GLY A 179 -7.86 5.64 -20.47
CA GLY A 179 -7.19 5.76 -21.77
C GLY A 179 -6.59 4.49 -22.35
N LEU A 180 -7.27 3.34 -22.28
CA LEU A 180 -6.97 2.16 -23.12
C LEU A 180 -8.26 1.47 -23.58
N ASP A 181 -9.16 2.22 -24.21
CA ASP A 181 -10.15 1.64 -25.12
C ASP A 181 -9.46 1.34 -26.46
N ALA A 182 -8.88 0.15 -26.58
CA ALA A 182 -8.38 -0.37 -27.85
C ALA A 182 -9.32 -1.47 -28.37
N SER A 183 -10.48 -1.06 -28.90
CA SER A 183 -11.07 -1.55 -30.16
C SER A 183 -12.51 -1.08 -30.35
N SER A 184 -12.70 0.11 -30.92
CA SER A 184 -13.78 0.29 -31.88
C SER A 184 -13.36 1.29 -32.96
N SER A 185 -13.26 0.75 -34.17
CA SER A 185 -13.06 1.48 -35.42
C SER A 185 -14.06 2.62 -35.55
N THR A 186 -13.57 3.87 -35.62
CA THR A 186 -14.39 4.97 -36.14
C THR A 186 -13.62 5.75 -37.19
N SER A 187 -14.15 5.64 -38.40
CA SER A 187 -13.73 6.29 -39.62
C SER A 187 -13.73 7.81 -39.50
N THR A 188 -12.72 8.41 -40.11
CA THR A 188 -12.56 9.79 -40.56
C THR A 188 -13.86 10.61 -40.68
N SER A 189 -13.93 11.73 -39.95
CA SER A 189 -14.52 12.95 -40.51
C SER A 189 -13.85 14.19 -39.93
N THR A 190 -12.96 14.75 -40.74
CA THR A 190 -12.32 16.05 -40.61
C THR A 190 -13.39 17.15 -40.65
N ARG A 191 -13.44 18.07 -39.67
CA ARG A 191 -13.71 19.51 -39.94
C ARG A 191 -12.97 20.40 -38.95
N VAL A 192 -12.12 21.23 -39.55
CA VAL A 192 -11.28 22.28 -38.99
C VAL A 192 -12.14 23.43 -38.44
N SER A 193 -11.79 23.93 -37.25
CA SER A 193 -12.36 25.14 -36.66
C SER A 193 -11.84 26.39 -37.39
N ILE A 194 -12.74 27.21 -37.93
CA ILE A 194 -12.46 28.57 -38.39
C ILE A 194 -13.22 29.52 -37.48
N ALA A 195 -12.48 30.41 -36.79
CA ALA A 195 -13.04 31.54 -36.06
C ALA A 195 -13.15 32.75 -37.00
N THR A 196 -14.30 33.42 -37.03
CA THR A 196 -14.40 34.81 -37.51
C THR A 196 -15.60 35.52 -36.87
N ASP A 197 -15.31 36.72 -36.34
CA ASP A 197 -16.21 37.72 -35.77
C ASP A 197 -17.31 38.21 -36.73
N SER A 198 -18.48 38.57 -36.18
CA SER A 198 -19.10 39.93 -36.27
C SER A 198 -20.64 39.91 -36.19
N SER A 199 -21.15 40.54 -35.11
CA SER A 199 -22.12 41.66 -35.12
C SER A 199 -23.66 41.44 -35.23
N VAL A 200 -24.32 41.99 -34.19
CA VAL A 200 -25.60 42.72 -34.03
C VAL A 200 -27.02 42.08 -34.06
N SER A 201 -27.70 42.33 -32.92
CA SER A 201 -29.09 42.80 -32.69
C SER A 201 -30.30 41.85 -32.76
N SER A 202 -30.98 41.61 -31.62
CA SER A 202 -32.17 42.37 -31.16
C SER A 202 -32.92 41.68 -30.00
N ASP A 203 -33.32 42.49 -29.00
CA ASP A 203 -34.50 42.46 -28.08
C ASP A 203 -35.14 41.13 -27.62
N GLY A 204 -35.58 40.93 -26.38
CA GLY A 204 -35.73 41.80 -25.20
C GLY A 204 -36.56 41.07 -24.11
N SER A 205 -36.42 41.50 -22.85
CA SER A 205 -37.42 41.62 -21.74
C SER A 205 -38.38 40.43 -21.44
N ASP A 206 -38.71 40.01 -20.21
CA ASP A 206 -38.61 40.55 -18.85
C ASP A 206 -39.13 39.48 -17.83
N THR A 207 -38.92 39.74 -16.53
CA THR A 207 -39.61 39.20 -15.32
C THR A 207 -39.44 37.70 -14.97
N GLY A 208 -39.23 37.25 -13.74
CA GLY A 208 -39.23 37.83 -12.40
C GLY A 208 -39.50 36.71 -11.36
N ASN A 209 -39.04 36.92 -10.11
CA ASN A 209 -39.45 36.23 -8.87
C ASN A 209 -38.75 34.85 -8.60
N ASP A 210 -38.32 34.41 -7.41
CA ASP A 210 -38.54 34.83 -6.02
C ASP A 210 -37.47 34.25 -5.07
N MET A 211 -37.13 35.06 -4.05
CA MET A 211 -36.83 34.80 -2.63
C MET A 211 -36.07 33.58 -2.06
N VAL A 212 -35.01 33.93 -1.30
CA VAL A 212 -34.76 33.66 0.15
C VAL A 212 -34.74 32.21 0.68
N GLY A 213 -33.65 31.88 1.39
CA GLY A 213 -33.72 31.06 2.60
C GLY A 213 -32.52 30.17 2.88
N SER A 214 -31.52 30.66 3.62
CA SER A 214 -30.65 29.80 4.44
C SER A 214 -31.46 29.15 5.56
N PRO A 215 -31.05 27.97 6.05
CA PRO A 215 -31.08 27.78 7.49
C PRO A 215 -29.81 27.12 8.07
N ASN A 216 -29.49 27.58 9.26
CA ASN A 216 -28.50 27.09 10.21
C ASN A 216 -28.70 25.62 10.60
N CYS A 217 -27.59 25.00 10.99
CA CYS A 217 -27.52 23.77 11.76
C CYS A 217 -27.46 24.08 13.27
N ASP A 218 -28.54 23.78 13.98
CA ASP A 218 -28.59 23.67 15.44
C ASP A 218 -29.16 22.28 15.79
N HIS A 219 -28.50 21.53 16.68
CA HIS A 219 -29.15 20.46 17.41
C HIS A 219 -28.59 20.36 18.83
N ASP A 220 -29.50 20.63 19.78
CA ASP A 220 -29.34 20.59 21.23
C ASP A 220 -29.90 19.26 21.80
N GLU A 221 -29.44 18.92 23.01
CA GLU A 221 -29.67 17.69 23.77
C GLU A 221 -31.10 17.55 24.38
N GLY A 222 -31.50 16.31 24.69
CA GLY A 222 -32.30 16.01 25.91
C GLY A 222 -33.54 15.10 25.79
N SER A 223 -33.42 13.86 26.30
CA SER A 223 -34.30 13.05 27.19
C SER A 223 -35.85 13.14 27.12
N GLU A 224 -36.69 12.13 27.38
CA GLU A 224 -36.60 10.74 27.90
C GLU A 224 -37.98 10.01 27.82
N ALA A 225 -37.97 8.71 28.16
CA ALA A 225 -39.06 7.79 28.56
C ALA A 225 -39.93 7.16 27.45
N GLY A 226 -40.13 5.84 27.35
CA GLY A 226 -39.73 4.68 28.15
C GLY A 226 -40.71 3.53 27.87
N ARG A 227 -40.22 2.29 27.70
CA ARG A 227 -40.97 1.05 28.03
C ARG A 227 -40.11 -0.22 27.90
N ASN A 228 -40.14 -0.98 29.00
CA ASN A 228 -39.37 -2.17 29.34
C ASN A 228 -39.57 -3.38 28.40
N ALA A 229 -38.46 -4.10 28.14
CA ALA A 229 -38.45 -5.56 28.14
C ALA A 229 -37.13 -6.05 28.79
N THR A 230 -37.29 -6.70 29.93
CA THR A 230 -36.25 -7.22 30.81
C THR A 230 -35.50 -8.39 30.17
N VAL A 231 -34.19 -8.27 29.98
CA VAL A 231 -33.28 -9.42 29.89
C VAL A 231 -32.23 -9.25 30.99
N SER A 232 -32.34 -10.09 32.02
CA SER A 232 -31.36 -10.22 33.09
C SER A 232 -30.01 -10.65 32.52
N ILE A 233 -29.01 -9.77 32.62
CA ILE A 233 -27.60 -10.13 32.56
C ILE A 233 -26.97 -9.73 33.89
N THR A 234 -26.80 -10.73 34.75
CA THR A 234 -25.87 -10.69 35.88
C THR A 234 -24.48 -10.26 35.40
N PRO A 235 -23.83 -9.26 36.03
CA PRO A 235 -22.45 -8.95 35.73
C PRO A 235 -21.57 -10.04 36.39
N SER A 236 -21.03 -10.94 35.58
CA SER A 236 -19.89 -11.74 35.98
C SER A 236 -18.64 -10.84 35.94
N GLU A 237 -18.22 -10.38 37.12
CA GLU A 237 -16.86 -9.87 37.34
C GLU A 237 -15.85 -10.97 36.94
N SER A 238 -15.34 -10.91 35.71
CA SER A 238 -14.14 -11.66 35.35
C SER A 238 -12.91 -10.82 35.70
N LYS A 239 -12.45 -10.97 36.94
CA LYS A 239 -11.10 -10.54 37.36
C LYS A 239 -10.06 -11.45 36.67
N GLY A 240 -9.80 -11.19 35.40
CA GLY A 240 -8.67 -11.76 34.67
C GLY A 240 -7.46 -10.83 34.78
N GLY A 241 -6.72 -10.92 35.89
CA GLY A 241 -5.42 -10.26 35.99
C GLY A 241 -4.47 -10.83 34.92
N ILE A 242 -4.08 -10.00 33.96
CA ILE A 242 -3.07 -10.39 32.97
C ILE A 242 -1.74 -10.46 33.71
N ASN A 243 -1.32 -11.67 34.06
CA ASN A 243 -0.04 -11.92 34.70
C ASN A 243 1.06 -11.28 33.83
N THR A 244 1.79 -10.31 34.37
CA THR A 244 2.87 -9.59 33.69
C THR A 244 3.91 -10.55 33.07
N GLY A 245 4.04 -11.77 33.60
CA GLY A 245 4.88 -12.84 33.04
C GLY A 245 4.40 -13.41 31.69
N ALA A 246 3.09 -13.38 31.40
CA ALA A 246 2.55 -13.86 30.12
C ALA A 246 2.83 -12.87 28.98
N ILE A 247 2.76 -11.56 29.26
CA ILE A 247 3.09 -10.51 28.29
C ILE A 247 4.59 -10.57 27.94
N VAL A 248 5.46 -10.73 28.93
CA VAL A 248 6.90 -10.87 28.70
C VAL A 248 7.21 -12.17 27.94
N GLY A 249 6.51 -13.27 28.23
CA GLY A 249 6.67 -14.52 27.49
C GLY A 249 6.31 -14.40 26.00
N ILE A 250 5.23 -13.67 25.68
CA ILE A 250 4.82 -13.42 24.29
C ILE A 250 5.84 -12.54 23.58
N LEU A 251 6.38 -11.50 24.24
CA LEU A 251 7.41 -10.65 23.64
C LEU A 251 8.71 -11.41 23.37
N VAL A 252 9.16 -12.26 24.31
CA VAL A 252 10.35 -13.09 24.10
C VAL A 252 10.13 -14.12 23.01
N ALA A 253 8.96 -14.76 22.95
CA ALA A 253 8.61 -15.69 21.88
C ALA A 253 8.55 -14.99 20.52
N TYR A 254 7.98 -13.79 20.45
CA TYR A 254 7.91 -12.98 19.23
C TYR A 254 9.31 -12.57 18.75
N VAL A 255 10.18 -12.11 19.65
CA VAL A 255 11.57 -11.77 19.32
C VAL A 255 12.34 -13.00 18.85
N LEU A 256 12.19 -14.16 19.49
CA LEU A 256 12.82 -15.40 19.04
C LEU A 256 12.30 -15.85 17.67
N LEU A 257 11.00 -15.67 17.40
CA LEU A 257 10.39 -15.99 16.11
C LEU A 257 10.89 -15.05 15.02
N CYS A 258 11.00 -13.75 15.30
CA CYS A 258 11.62 -12.78 14.39
C CYS A 258 13.09 -13.12 14.12
N MET A 259 13.88 -13.47 15.14
CA MET A 259 15.27 -13.88 14.96
C MET A 259 15.39 -15.16 14.13
N ALA A 260 14.52 -16.14 14.35
CA ALA A 260 14.46 -17.36 13.54
C ALA A 260 14.08 -17.07 12.08
N ALA A 261 13.10 -16.18 11.86
CA ALA A 261 12.73 -15.73 10.52
C ALA A 261 13.89 -15.00 9.84
N CYS A 262 14.61 -14.11 10.54
CA CYS A 262 15.80 -13.45 10.02
C CYS A 262 16.92 -14.44 9.67
N ILE A 263 17.18 -15.44 10.51
CA ILE A 263 18.17 -16.49 10.23
C ILE A 263 17.75 -17.29 8.99
N LEU A 264 16.48 -17.66 8.87
CA LEU A 264 15.97 -18.38 7.70
C LEU A 264 16.02 -17.52 6.42
N CYS A 265 15.75 -16.22 6.52
CA CYS A 265 15.90 -15.27 5.43
C CYS A 265 17.37 -15.16 5.01
N MET A 266 18.29 -14.98 5.96
CA MET A 266 19.73 -14.92 5.70
C MET A 266 20.25 -16.23 5.07
N GLU A 267 19.82 -17.39 5.58
CA GLU A 267 20.23 -18.69 5.05
C GLU A 267 19.65 -18.94 3.65
N ARG A 268 18.42 -18.48 3.38
CA ARG A 268 17.80 -18.52 2.05
C ARG A 268 18.55 -17.61 1.07
N MET A 269 18.94 -16.41 1.51
CA MET A 269 19.75 -15.47 0.73
C MET A 269 21.15 -16.04 0.44
N GLU A 270 21.81 -16.69 1.40
CA GLU A 270 23.09 -17.36 1.17
C GLU A 270 22.99 -18.55 0.20
N ARG A 271 21.87 -19.28 0.21
CA ARG A 271 21.62 -20.36 -0.75
C ARG A 271 21.37 -19.82 -2.16
N LEU A 272 20.70 -18.67 -2.28
CA LEU A 272 20.53 -17.97 -3.56
C LEU A 272 21.86 -17.41 -4.06
N GLY A 273 22.67 -16.79 -3.20
CA GLY A 273 24.01 -16.31 -3.53
C GLY A 273 24.97 -17.43 -3.98
N ARG A 274 24.91 -18.61 -3.34
CA ARG A 274 25.69 -19.78 -3.78
C ARG A 274 25.22 -20.34 -5.12
N ARG A 275 23.93 -20.28 -5.43
CA ARG A 275 23.39 -20.72 -6.73
C ARG A 275 23.76 -19.78 -7.86
N LEU A 276 23.79 -18.48 -7.59
CA LEU A 276 24.19 -17.46 -8.58
C LEU A 276 25.71 -17.50 -8.87
N ARG A 277 26.54 -17.85 -7.89
CA ARG A 277 28.00 -18.06 -8.11
C ARG A 277 28.34 -19.30 -8.93
N LEU A 278 27.42 -20.25 -9.12
CA LEU A 278 27.63 -21.47 -9.91
C LEU A 278 27.24 -21.31 -11.39
N ILE A 279 26.67 -20.15 -11.76
CA ILE A 279 26.21 -19.84 -13.13
C ILE A 279 27.17 -18.84 -13.83
N ARG A 280 28.24 -18.41 -13.16
CA ARG A 280 29.32 -17.61 -13.73
C ARG A 280 30.56 -18.45 -13.98
#